data_AF-A0A0F3H032-F1
#
_entry.id   AF-A0A0F3H032-F1
#
_cell.length_a   1.000
_cell.length_b   1.000
_cell.length_c   1.000
_cell.angle_alpha   90.00
_cell.angle_beta   90.00
_cell.angle_gamma   90.00
#
_symmetry.space_group_name_H-M   'P 1'
#
loop_
_entity.id
_entity.type
_entity.pdbx_description
1 polymer ?
#
loop_
_entity_poly.entity_id
_entity_poly.type
_entity_poly.pdbx_seq_one_letter_code
_entity_poly.pdbx_strand_id
1 'polypeptide(L)'
;MASPLKDESGAVDTVIELVEDVTEQRSIQRLFMRQSEMNRSMAEVSRALIQSDQISIQDISDMILHYAKILTESSYGYVGYIDPETGFLVAPT
;
A
#
# COMPACT_ATOMS: atom_id res chain seq x y z
N MET A 1 -22.90 -0.88 -18.82
CA MET A 1 -24.08 -1.78 -18.77
C MET A 1 -24.52 -2.05 -20.19
N ALA A 2 -24.78 -3.31 -20.55
CA ALA A 2 -25.31 -3.66 -21.86
C ALA A 2 -26.76 -4.11 -21.74
N SER A 3 -27.63 -3.60 -22.60
CA SER A 3 -29.03 -4.00 -22.68
C SER A 3 -29.38 -4.38 -24.12
N PRO A 4 -29.91 -5.59 -24.36
CA PRO A 4 -30.38 -5.98 -25.67
C PRO A 4 -31.75 -5.36 -25.96
N LEU A 5 -31.88 -4.75 -27.14
CA LEU A 5 -33.15 -4.43 -27.75
C LEU A 5 -33.58 -5.62 -28.61
N LYS A 6 -34.81 -6.08 -28.40
CA LYS A 6 -35.40 -7.21 -29.11
C LYS A 6 -36.41 -6.71 -30.13
N ASP A 7 -36.51 -7.39 -31.26
CA ASP A 7 -37.54 -7.15 -32.26
C ASP A 7 -38.92 -7.69 -31.82
N GLU A 8 -39.92 -7.51 -32.68
CA GLU A 8 -41.30 -7.96 -32.48
C GLU A 8 -41.42 -9.49 -32.31
N SER A 9 -40.46 -10.26 -32.81
CA SER A 9 -40.38 -11.71 -32.68
C SER A 9 -39.66 -12.17 -31.40
N GLY A 10 -39.08 -11.23 -30.65
CA GLY A 10 -38.29 -11.49 -29.45
C GLY A 10 -36.81 -11.84 -29.72
N ALA A 11 -36.35 -11.78 -30.97
CA ALA A 11 -34.96 -11.95 -31.34
C ALA A 11 -34.16 -10.69 -31.02
N VAL A 12 -32.87 -10.82 -30.70
CA VAL A 12 -32.01 -9.66 -30.42
C VAL A 12 -31.72 -8.94 -31.73
N ASP A 13 -32.12 -7.68 -31.80
CA ASP A 13 -31.91 -6.80 -32.95
C ASP A 13 -30.66 -5.92 -32.76
N THR A 14 -30.51 -5.34 -31.57
CA THR A 14 -29.39 -4.44 -31.25
C THR A 14 -28.95 -4.62 -29.79
N VAL A 15 -27.67 -4.41 -29.50
CA VAL A 15 -27.17 -4.27 -28.12
C VAL A 15 -26.73 -2.83 -27.93
N ILE A 16 -27.30 -2.16 -26.93
CA ILE A 16 -26.82 -0.84 -26.50
C ILE A 16 -25.89 -1.06 -25.31
N GLU A 17 -24.68 -0.51 -25.41
CA GLU A 17 -23.72 -0.50 -24.32
C GLU A 17 -23.45 0.93 -23.84
N LEU A 18 -23.62 1.15 -22.54
CA LEU A 18 -23.14 2.35 -21.86
C LEU A 18 -21.79 2.02 -21.22
N VAL A 19 -20.75 2.72 -21.67
CA VAL A 19 -19.40 2.69 -21.09
C VAL A 19 -19.12 4.04 -20.45
N GLU A 20 -18.72 4.02 -19.18
CA GLU A 20 -18.26 5.19 -18.45
C GLU A 20 -16.73 5.17 -18.39
N ASP A 21 -16.08 6.26 -18.79
CA ASP A 21 -14.64 6.40 -18.59
C ASP A 21 -14.36 6.77 -17.13
N VAL A 22 -13.89 5.77 -16.38
CA VAL A 22 -13.50 5.93 -14.97
C VAL A 22 -11.98 5.96 -14.78
N THR A 23 -11.21 6.12 -15.86
CA THR A 23 -9.75 5.99 -15.83
C THR A 23 -9.13 6.99 -14.88
N GLU A 24 -9.49 8.28 -15.01
CA GLU A 24 -8.99 9.36 -14.16
C GLU A 24 -9.40 9.14 -12.70
N GLN A 25 -10.68 8.87 -12.45
CA GLN A 25 -11.19 8.63 -11.10
C GLN A 25 -10.46 7.46 -10.42
N ARG A 26 -10.25 6.34 -11.12
CA ARG A 26 -9.51 5.19 -10.59
C ARG A 26 -8.05 5.54 -10.30
N SER A 27 -7.42 6.38 -11.13
CA SER A 27 -6.03 6.81 -10.89
C SER A 27 -5.91 7.68 -9.64
N ILE A 28 -6.81 8.64 -9.44
CA ILE A 28 -6.85 9.52 -8.26
C ILE A 28 -7.13 8.69 -7.01
N GLN A 29 -8.09 7.76 -7.07
CA GLN A 29 -8.39 6.86 -5.96
C GLN A 29 -7.15 6.04 -5.54
N ARG A 30 -6.40 5.47 -6.49
CA ARG A 30 -5.17 4.72 -6.20
C ARG A 30 -4.09 5.60 -5.59
N LEU A 31 -3.87 6.80 -6.12
CA LEU A 31 -2.89 7.75 -5.56
C LEU A 31 -3.25 8.14 -4.12
N PHE A 32 -4.53 8.42 -3.88
CA PHE A 32 -5.02 8.75 -2.54
C PHE A 32 -4.82 7.59 -1.55
N MET A 33 -5.18 6.37 -1.95
CA MET A 33 -4.96 5.16 -1.13
C MET A 33 -3.48 4.97 -0.81
N ARG A 34 -2.58 5.09 -1.80
CA ARG A 34 -1.14 4.95 -1.60
C ARG A 34 -0.57 6.02 -0.66
N GLN A 35 -1.02 7.27 -0.79
CA GLN A 35 -0.61 8.34 0.12
C GLN A 35 -1.11 8.09 1.55
N SER A 36 -2.34 7.58 1.70
CA SER A 36 -2.92 7.25 3.00
C SER A 36 -2.14 6.14 3.70
N GLU A 37 -1.79 5.07 2.98
CA GLU A 37 -0.97 3.95 3.48
C GLU A 37 0.42 4.42 3.90
N MET A 38 1.06 5.27 3.10
CA MET A 38 2.36 5.85 3.42
C MET A 38 2.31 6.72 4.69
N ASN A 39 1.32 7.60 4.79
CA ASN A 39 1.12 8.46 5.96
C ASN A 39 0.87 7.63 7.23
N ARG A 40 0.06 6.58 7.13
CA ARG A 40 -0.21 5.66 8.23
C ARG A 40 1.07 4.96 8.70
N SER A 41 1.81 4.37 7.77
CA SER A 41 3.06 3.65 8.06
C SER A 41 4.06 4.56 8.76
N MET A 42 4.20 5.80 8.27
CA MET A 42 5.11 6.78 8.86
C MET A 42 4.66 7.23 10.26
N ALA A 43 3.35 7.37 10.51
CA ALA A 43 2.83 7.68 11.84
C ALA A 43 3.07 6.54 12.84
N GLU A 44 2.90 5.29 12.42
CA GLU A 44 3.16 4.10 13.25
C GLU A 44 4.65 3.99 13.62
N VAL A 45 5.57 4.16 12.66
CA VAL A 45 7.02 4.22 12.92
C VAL A 45 7.39 5.40 13.81
N SER A 46 6.84 6.59 13.56
CA SER A 46 7.12 7.80 14.37
C SER A 46 6.70 7.59 15.83
N ARG A 47 5.54 6.98 16.05
CA ARG A 47 5.07 6.63 17.39
C ARG A 47 6.03 5.66 18.08
N ALA A 48 6.51 4.64 17.37
CA ALA A 48 7.45 3.68 17.94
C ALA A 48 8.80 4.32 18.31
N LEU A 49 9.31 5.24 17.49
CA LEU A 49 10.53 5.99 17.77
C LEU A 49 10.41 6.90 19.01
N ILE A 50 9.26 7.53 19.20
CA ILE A 50 8.99 8.37 20.39
C ILE A 50 8.91 7.52 21.66
N GLN A 51 8.39 6.29 21.56
CA GLN A 51 8.28 5.32 22.67
C GLN A 51 9.47 4.37 22.74
N SER A 52 10.66 4.84 22.34
CA SER A 52 11.90 4.02 22.25
C SER A 52 12.42 3.54 23.61
N ASP A 53 11.88 4.06 24.71
CA ASP A 53 12.06 3.54 26.06
C ASP A 53 11.23 2.27 26.35
N GLN A 54 10.21 1.99 25.53
CA GLN A 54 9.28 0.86 25.68
C GLN A 54 9.41 -0.19 24.58
N ILE A 55 10.02 0.15 23.45
CA ILE A 55 10.14 -0.69 22.26
C ILE A 55 11.63 -0.79 21.89
N SER A 56 12.11 -2.00 21.63
CA SER A 56 13.52 -2.19 21.28
C SER A 56 13.83 -1.60 19.90
N ILE A 57 15.07 -1.15 19.69
CA ILE A 57 15.54 -0.66 18.39
C ILE A 57 15.45 -1.75 17.30
N GLN A 58 15.51 -3.03 17.70
CA GLN A 58 15.30 -4.16 16.81
C GLN A 58 13.84 -4.22 16.34
N ASP A 59 12.86 -4.15 17.25
CA ASP A 59 11.44 -4.14 16.88
C ASP A 59 11.08 -2.96 15.97
N ILE A 60 11.68 -1.78 16.23
CA ILE A 60 11.53 -0.60 15.38
C ILE A 60 12.12 -0.86 13.99
N SER A 61 13.29 -1.50 13.91
CA SER A 61 13.95 -1.84 12.65
C SER A 61 13.11 -2.83 11.84
N ASP A 62 12.59 -3.87 12.48
CA ASP A 62 11.72 -4.88 11.85
C ASP A 62 10.44 -4.23 11.29
N MET A 63 9.85 -3.29 12.04
CA MET A 63 8.70 -2.51 11.61
C MET A 63 9.00 -1.64 10.38
N ILE A 64 10.16 -0.96 10.37
CA ILE A 64 10.62 -0.17 9.22
C ILE A 64 10.80 -1.06 7.99
N LEU A 65 11.45 -2.21 8.12
CA LEU A 65 11.65 -3.14 7.01
C LEU A 65 10.31 -3.65 6.46
N HIS A 66 9.37 -3.98 7.35
CA HIS A 66 8.04 -4.43 6.98
C HIS A 66 7.31 -3.39 6.10
N TYR A 67 7.22 -2.14 6.58
CA TYR A 67 6.54 -1.08 5.82
C TYR A 67 7.30 -0.69 4.55
N ALA A 68 8.63 -0.64 4.58
CA ALA A 68 9.44 -0.36 3.40
C ALA A 68 9.13 -1.36 2.28
N LYS A 69 9.15 -2.66 2.58
CA LYS A 69 8.86 -3.71 1.58
C LYS A 69 7.46 -3.61 1.00
N ILE A 70 6.45 -3.31 1.82
CA ILE A 70 5.06 -3.12 1.35
C ILE A 70 4.98 -1.91 0.43
N LEU A 71 5.52 -0.76 0.86
CA LEU A 71 5.41 0.51 0.14
C LEU A 71 6.21 0.53 -1.17
N THR A 72 7.31 -0.21 -1.25
CA THR A 72 8.14 -0.35 -2.45
C THR A 72 7.83 -1.60 -3.26
N GLU A 73 6.82 -2.39 -2.84
CA GLU A 73 6.44 -3.67 -3.47
C GLU A 73 7.65 -4.62 -3.65
N SER A 74 8.57 -4.60 -2.69
CA SER A 74 9.84 -5.31 -2.77
C SER A 74 9.77 -6.66 -2.06
N SER A 75 10.17 -7.73 -2.76
CA SER A 75 10.23 -9.08 -2.17
C SER A 75 11.30 -9.19 -1.09
N TYR A 76 12.40 -8.45 -1.24
CA TYR A 76 13.55 -8.45 -0.35
C TYR A 76 13.88 -7.02 0.09
N GLY A 77 14.56 -6.92 1.22
CA GLY A 77 15.06 -5.68 1.79
C GLY A 77 15.97 -5.99 2.97
N TYR A 78 16.70 -4.98 3.43
CA TYR A 78 17.49 -5.08 4.66
C TYR A 78 17.31 -3.80 5.47
N VAL A 79 17.47 -3.93 6.79
CA VAL A 79 17.52 -2.81 7.73
C VAL A 79 18.65 -3.11 8.71
N GLY A 80 19.27 -2.08 9.25
CA GLY A 80 20.23 -2.23 10.33
C GLY A 80 20.23 -1.02 11.23
N TYR A 81 20.65 -1.23 12.46
CA TYR A 81 20.80 -0.19 13.47
C TYR A 81 22.18 -0.26 14.10
N ILE A 82 22.62 0.85 14.67
CA ILE A 82 23.85 0.89 15.46
C ILE A 82 23.49 0.55 16.90
N ASP A 83 24.10 -0.50 17.44
CA ASP A 83 24.02 -0.81 18.86
C ASP A 83 24.77 0.29 19.64
N PRO A 84 24.08 1.03 20.54
CA PRO A 84 24.69 2.13 21.26
C PRO A 84 25.75 1.70 22.30
N GLU A 85 25.75 0.45 22.75
CA GLU A 85 26.72 -0.06 23.72
C GLU A 85 28.03 -0.47 23.04
N THR A 86 27.92 -1.16 21.90
CA THR A 86 29.07 -1.76 21.20
C THR A 86 29.57 -0.92 20.03
N GLY A 87 28.71 -0.05 19.48
CA GLY A 87 28.97 0.70 18.25
C GLY A 87 28.89 -0.14 16.97
N PHE A 88 28.46 -1.39 17.07
CA PHE A 88 28.35 -2.27 15.91
C PHE A 88 27.09 -2.01 15.11
N LEU A 89 27.20 -2.18 13.79
CA LEU A 89 26.05 -2.33 12.92
C LEU A 89 25.43 -3.71 13.15
N VAL A 90 24.19 -3.74 13.62
CA VAL A 90 23.38 -4.94 13.73
C VAL A 90 22.36 -4.93 12.59
N ALA A 91 22.32 -6.01 11.81
CA ALA A 91 21.33 -6.22 10.75
C ALA A 91 20.48 -7.45 11.09
N PRO A 92 19.22 -7.28 11.53
CA PRO A 92 18.31 -8.39 11.79
C PRO A 92 18.02 -9.21 10.52
N THR A 93 17.91 -10.54 10.64
CA THR A 93 17.56 -11.47 9.54
C THR A 93 16.07 -11.67 9.37
#